data_AF-A0A371YV84-F1
#
_entry.id   AF-A0A371YV84-F1
#
_cell.length_a   1.000
_cell.length_b   1.000
_cell.length_c   1.000
_cell.angle_alpha   90.00
_cell.angle_beta   90.00
_cell.angle_gamma   90.00
#
_symmetry.space_group_name_H-M   'P 1'
#
loop_
_entity.id
_entity.type
_entity.pdbx_description
1 polymer ?
#
loop_
_entity_poly.entity_id
_entity_poly.type
_entity_poly.pdbx_seq_one_letter_code
_entity_poly.pdbx_strand_id
1 'polypeptide(L)'
;FPVSKPFSEKDGKAVYKNMKDLFQKMENDKQLIRKFSIHDLRATFGLNLVHLLQKYGVPESHIIEEVRERMGHKDRETTYLYLNYSAKNKLYESVKQEFVELIYCFN
;
A
#
# COMPACT_ATOMS: atom_id res chain seq x y z
N PHE A 1 -34.42 -10.38 27.37
CA PHE A 1 -32.98 -10.44 27.06
C PHE A 1 -32.52 -9.08 26.58
N PRO A 2 -31.49 -8.45 27.19
CA PRO A 2 -31.02 -7.16 26.70
C PRO A 2 -30.32 -7.34 25.35
N VAL A 3 -30.76 -6.56 24.36
CA VAL A 3 -30.18 -6.53 23.01
C VAL A 3 -28.80 -5.90 23.12
N SER A 4 -27.75 -6.68 22.86
CA SER A 4 -26.38 -6.18 22.77
C SER A 4 -26.31 -5.07 21.73
N LYS A 5 -25.77 -3.90 22.11
CA LYS A 5 -25.43 -2.84 21.14
C LYS A 5 -24.61 -3.46 19.99
N PRO A 6 -24.91 -3.16 18.72
CA PRO A 6 -24.08 -3.61 17.62
C PRO A 6 -22.65 -3.13 17.85
N PHE A 7 -21.69 -4.02 17.62
CA PHE A 7 -20.28 -3.67 17.68
C PHE A 7 -20.03 -2.51 16.71
N SER A 8 -19.75 -1.32 17.25
CA SER A 8 -19.25 -0.20 16.46
C SER A 8 -17.77 -0.47 16.23
N GLU A 9 -17.43 -0.91 15.01
CA GLU A 9 -16.06 -0.90 14.55
C GLU A 9 -15.47 0.49 14.83
N LYS A 10 -14.34 0.54 15.53
CA LYS A 10 -13.65 1.80 15.76
C LYS A 10 -13.05 2.23 14.42
N ASP A 11 -13.59 3.31 13.82
CA ASP A 11 -13.26 3.91 12.50
C ASP A 11 -11.78 4.27 12.24
N GLY A 12 -10.82 3.36 12.45
CA GLY A 12 -9.40 3.61 12.20
C GLY A 12 -8.77 4.72 13.04
N LYS A 13 -9.49 5.30 14.01
CA LYS A 13 -9.03 6.48 14.80
C LYS A 13 -7.69 6.26 15.49
N ALA A 14 -7.40 5.04 15.92
CA ALA A 14 -6.11 4.67 16.50
C ALA A 14 -4.97 4.77 15.47
N VAL A 15 -5.21 4.32 14.23
CA VAL A 15 -4.25 4.41 13.12
C VAL A 15 -3.96 5.87 12.79
N TYR A 16 -5.01 6.70 12.66
CA TYR A 16 -4.84 8.14 12.41
C TYR A 16 -4.08 8.84 13.53
N LYS A 17 -4.37 8.51 14.79
CA LYS A 17 -3.64 9.06 15.94
C LYS A 17 -2.16 8.67 15.88
N ASN A 18 -1.86 7.39 15.69
CA ASN A 18 -0.47 6.92 15.60
C ASN A 18 0.28 7.56 14.43
N MET A 19 -0.36 7.75 13.28
CA MET A 19 0.25 8.48 12.16
C MET A 19 0.55 9.93 12.50
N LYS A 20 -0.37 10.61 13.18
CA LYS A 20 -0.17 11.99 13.63
C LYS A 20 1.01 12.09 14.60
N ASP A 21 1.06 11.18 15.59
CA ASP A 21 2.11 11.13 16.59
C ASP A 21 3.47 10.82 15.95
N LEU A 22 3.50 9.92 14.95
CA LEU A 22 4.68 9.64 14.13
C LEU A 22 5.17 10.89 13.40
N PHE A 23 4.30 11.60 12.67
CA PHE A 23 4.70 12.82 11.97
C PHE A 23 5.22 13.90 12.91
N GLN A 24 4.61 14.04 14.09
CA GLN A 24 5.09 14.99 15.08
C GLN A 24 6.50 14.64 15.56
N LYS A 25 6.78 13.35 15.77
CA LYS A 25 8.12 12.89 16.15
C LYS A 25 9.14 13.18 15.03
N MET A 26 8.78 12.87 13.78
CA MET A 26 9.65 13.12 12.62
C MET A 26 9.98 14.61 12.44
N GLU A 27 9.01 15.48 12.67
CA GLU A 27 9.21 16.95 12.65
C GLU A 27 10.17 17.40 13.76
N ASN A 28 9.98 16.90 14.98
CA ASN A 28 10.85 17.21 16.12
C ASN A 28 12.30 16.75 15.87
N ASP A 29 12.46 15.59 15.23
CA ASP A 29 13.74 15.00 14.87
C ASP A 29 14.34 15.63 13.58
N LYS A 30 13.69 16.65 12.99
CA LYS A 30 14.08 17.34 11.75
C LYS A 30 14.29 16.40 10.56
N GLN A 31 13.51 15.33 10.49
CA GLN A 31 13.58 14.37 9.38
C GLN A 31 12.93 14.96 8.12
N LEU A 32 13.65 14.90 7.00
CA LEU A 32 13.19 15.36 5.68
C LEU A 32 12.29 14.32 5.01
N ILE A 33 11.16 14.00 5.63
CA ILE A 33 10.21 13.02 5.08
C ILE A 33 8.87 13.70 4.80
N ARG A 34 8.36 13.52 3.59
CA ARG A 34 7.05 14.01 3.18
C ARG A 34 5.95 13.27 3.95
N LYS A 35 4.97 14.00 4.47
CA LYS A 35 3.76 13.42 5.07
C LYS A 35 2.99 12.59 4.04
N PHE A 36 2.47 11.46 4.48
CA PHE A 36 1.67 10.53 3.69
C PHE A 36 0.43 10.09 4.47
N SER A 37 -0.47 9.34 3.84
CA SER A 37 -1.66 8.77 4.44
C SER A 37 -1.67 7.24 4.31
N ILE A 38 -2.61 6.58 4.96
CA ILE A 38 -2.83 5.13 4.79
C ILE A 38 -3.20 4.78 3.34
N HIS A 39 -3.87 5.69 2.62
CA HIS A 39 -4.17 5.49 1.20
C HIS A 39 -2.90 5.49 0.35
N ASP A 40 -1.93 6.35 0.66
CA ASP A 40 -0.65 6.37 -0.03
C ASP A 40 0.13 5.09 0.24
N LEU A 41 0.16 4.60 1.48
CA LEU A 41 0.78 3.31 1.82
C LEU A 41 0.13 2.15 1.06
N ARG A 42 -1.20 2.13 0.99
CA ARG A 42 -1.95 1.13 0.23
C ARG A 42 -1.64 1.19 -1.26
N ALA A 43 -1.50 2.38 -1.82
CA ALA A 43 -1.11 2.56 -3.22
C ALA A 43 0.32 2.07 -3.48
N THR A 44 1.28 2.41 -2.61
CA THR A 44 2.65 1.90 -2.69
C THR A 44 2.71 0.38 -2.61
N PHE A 45 1.95 -0.24 -1.69
CA PHE A 45 1.84 -1.68 -1.59
C PHE A 45 1.30 -2.31 -2.88
N GLY A 46 0.19 -1.80 -3.41
CA GLY A 46 -0.41 -2.29 -4.65
C GLY A 46 0.55 -2.22 -5.83
N LEU A 47 1.28 -1.11 -5.97
CA LEU A 47 2.33 -0.98 -6.96
C LEU A 47 3.45 -1.98 -6.73
N ASN A 48 3.96 -2.15 -5.50
CA ASN A 48 5.05 -3.09 -5.20
C ASN A 48 4.67 -4.52 -5.58
N LEU A 49 3.44 -4.92 -5.27
CA LEU A 49 2.92 -6.23 -5.63
C LEU A 49 2.86 -6.42 -7.16
N VAL A 50 2.36 -5.42 -7.90
CA VAL A 50 2.35 -5.45 -9.37
C VAL A 50 3.76 -5.68 -9.92
N HIS A 51 4.75 -4.89 -9.48
CA HIS A 51 6.11 -4.98 -10.00
C HIS A 51 6.76 -6.33 -9.64
N LEU A 52 6.51 -6.83 -8.43
CA LEU A 52 7.00 -8.14 -7.99
C LEU A 52 6.45 -9.25 -8.91
N LEU A 53 5.15 -9.24 -9.18
CA LEU A 53 4.52 -10.25 -10.03
C LEU A 53 4.97 -10.14 -11.49
N GLN A 54 5.17 -8.91 -12.00
CA GLN A 54 5.76 -8.68 -13.33
C GLN A 54 7.19 -9.21 -13.41
N LYS A 55 8.01 -8.98 -12.37
CA LYS A 55 9.38 -9.50 -12.27
C LYS A 55 9.43 -11.04 -12.32
N TYR A 56 8.40 -11.71 -11.78
CA TYR A 56 8.26 -13.17 -11.87
C TYR A 56 7.59 -13.67 -13.16
N GLY A 57 7.27 -12.78 -14.11
CA GLY A 57 6.69 -13.16 -15.40
C GLY A 57 5.22 -13.58 -15.33
N VAL A 58 4.49 -13.16 -14.30
CA VAL A 58 3.06 -13.47 -14.16
C VAL A 58 2.26 -12.71 -15.25
N PRO A 59 1.30 -13.36 -15.94
CA PRO A 59 0.44 -12.68 -16.91
C PRO A 59 -0.37 -11.54 -16.30
N GLU A 60 -0.50 -10.40 -17.00
CA GLU A 60 -1.17 -9.20 -16.48
C GLU A 60 -2.59 -9.46 -15.97
N SER A 61 -3.36 -10.35 -16.63
CA SER A 61 -4.70 -10.73 -16.20
C SER A 61 -4.71 -11.37 -14.81
N HIS A 62 -3.70 -12.20 -14.49
CA HIS A 62 -3.54 -12.78 -13.15
C HIS A 62 -3.02 -11.77 -12.14
N ILE A 63 -2.13 -10.85 -12.56
CA ILE A 63 -1.65 -9.76 -11.69
C ILE A 63 -2.82 -8.91 -11.18
N ILE A 64 -3.74 -8.53 -12.07
CA ILE A 64 -4.92 -7.73 -11.68
C ILE A 64 -5.78 -8.46 -10.67
N GLU A 65 -6.06 -9.75 -10.85
CA GLU A 65 -6.86 -10.51 -9.88
C GLU A 65 -6.16 -10.62 -8.53
N GLU A 66 -4.87 -10.97 -8.54
CA GLU A 66 -4.09 -11.15 -7.31
C GLU A 66 -4.01 -9.85 -6.50
N VAL A 67 -3.77 -8.71 -7.18
CA VAL A 67 -3.71 -7.40 -6.53
C VAL A 67 -5.10 -6.99 -6.04
N ARG A 68 -6.16 -7.22 -6.83
CA ARG A 68 -7.55 -6.90 -6.45
C ARG A 68 -7.94 -7.64 -5.18
N GLU A 69 -7.67 -8.94 -5.11
CA GLU A 69 -8.00 -9.79 -3.98
C GLU A 69 -7.21 -9.41 -2.72
N ARG A 70 -5.88 -9.27 -2.83
CA ARG A 70 -5.04 -8.91 -1.67
C ARG A 70 -5.30 -7.49 -1.16
N MET A 71 -5.73 -6.59 -2.03
CA MET A 71 -6.15 -5.25 -1.62
C MET A 71 -7.62 -5.25 -1.14
N GLY A 72 -8.45 -6.23 -1.47
CA GLY A 72 -9.88 -6.21 -1.16
C GLY A 72 -10.64 -5.15 -1.97
N HIS A 73 -10.24 -4.89 -3.22
CA HIS A 73 -10.99 -4.03 -4.11
C HIS A 73 -12.21 -4.77 -4.67
N LYS A 74 -13.38 -4.12 -4.63
CA LYS A 74 -14.60 -4.64 -5.26
C LYS A 74 -14.53 -4.60 -6.78
N ASP A 75 -13.81 -3.61 -7.33
CA ASP A 75 -13.72 -3.37 -8.76
C ASP A 75 -12.27 -3.51 -9.27
N ARG A 76 -12.15 -3.99 -10.51
CA ARG A 76 -10.91 -4.12 -11.26
C ARG A 76 -10.38 -2.75 -11.68
N GLU A 77 -11.24 -1.76 -11.95
CA GLU A 77 -10.81 -0.44 -12.43
C GLU A 77 -9.80 0.26 -11.49
N THR A 78 -10.04 0.19 -10.17
CA THR A 78 -9.12 0.75 -9.18
C THR A 78 -7.76 0.04 -9.19
N THR A 79 -7.74 -1.23 -9.60
CA THR A 79 -6.53 -2.04 -9.69
C THR A 79 -5.76 -1.77 -10.99
N TYR A 80 -6.47 -1.50 -12.10
CA TYR A 80 -5.86 -1.10 -13.38
C TYR A 80 -5.04 0.19 -13.28
N LEU A 81 -5.38 1.10 -12.36
CA LEU A 81 -4.58 2.30 -12.09
C LEU A 81 -3.12 1.96 -11.72
N TYR A 82 -2.89 0.83 -11.06
CA TYR A 82 -1.53 0.41 -10.67
C TYR A 82 -0.71 -0.10 -11.85
N LEU A 83 -1.29 -0.88 -12.77
CA LEU A 83 -0.61 -1.28 -14.01
C LEU A 83 -0.25 -0.05 -14.86
N ASN A 84 -1.20 0.86 -15.03
CA ASN A 84 -1.01 2.08 -15.81
C ASN A 84 0.08 2.98 -15.22
N TYR A 85 0.19 3.04 -13.89
CA TYR A 85 1.23 3.81 -13.21
C TYR A 85 2.59 3.12 -13.27
N SER A 86 2.65 1.79 -13.11
CA SER A 86 3.86 0.97 -13.30
C SER A 86 4.49 1.20 -14.67
N ALA A 87 3.68 1.14 -15.73
CA ALA A 87 4.14 1.33 -17.11
C ALA A 87 4.73 2.74 -17.37
N LYS A 88 4.34 3.75 -16.58
CA LYS A 88 4.71 5.15 -16.81
C LYS A 88 5.98 5.59 -16.06
N ASN A 89 6.47 4.83 -15.08
CA ASN A 89 7.42 5.37 -14.09
C ASN A 89 8.75 4.60 -13.97
N LYS A 90 9.57 4.66 -15.03
CA LYS A 90 10.94 4.10 -15.04
C LYS A 90 11.90 4.70 -14.00
N LEU A 91 11.67 5.94 -13.54
CA LEU A 91 12.51 6.59 -12.52
C LEU A 91 12.23 6.05 -11.10
N TYR A 92 11.04 5.45 -10.90
CA TYR A 92 10.63 4.89 -9.61
C TYR A 92 11.17 3.48 -9.39
N GLU A 93 11.51 2.76 -10.47
CA GLU A 93 12.06 1.40 -10.45
C GLU A 93 13.33 1.30 -9.60
N SER A 94 14.27 2.25 -9.72
CA SER A 94 15.57 2.17 -9.04
C SER A 94 15.47 2.31 -7.52
N VAL A 95 14.66 3.24 -7.02
CA VAL A 95 14.43 3.44 -5.56
C VAL A 95 13.63 2.28 -4.96
N LYS A 96 12.76 1.67 -5.77
CA LYS A 96 11.85 0.62 -5.34
C LYS A 96 12.53 -0.74 -5.25
N GLN A 97 13.49 -1.03 -6.13
CA GLN A 97 14.17 -2.31 -6.16
C GLN A 97 14.93 -2.58 -4.85
N GLU A 98 15.65 -1.58 -4.32
CA GLU A 98 16.34 -1.66 -3.02
C GLU A 98 15.35 -1.96 -1.88
N PHE A 99 14.17 -1.33 -1.89
CA PHE A 99 13.16 -1.50 -0.85
C PHE A 99 12.44 -2.87 -0.93
N VAL A 100 12.19 -3.36 -2.14
CA VAL A 100 11.56 -4.68 -2.39
C VAL A 100 12.50 -5.80 -1.95
N GLU A 101 13.80 -5.68 -2.22
CA GLU A 101 14.80 -6.65 -1.77
C GLU A 101 14.85 -6.73 -0.23
N LEU A 102 14.80 -5.58 0.46
CA LEU A 102 14.74 -5.54 1.93
C LEU A 102 13.50 -6.21 2.54
N ILE A 103 12.32 -6.08 1.92
CA ILE A 103 11.06 -6.62 2.47
C ILE A 103 10.85 -8.09 2.13
N TYR A 104 11.22 -8.52 0.92
CA TYR A 104 10.84 -9.82 0.38
C TYR A 104 12.00 -10.82 0.29
N CYS A 105 13.24 -10.45 0.62
CA CYS A 105 14.40 -11.36 0.64
C CYS A 105 14.86 -11.80 2.04
N PHE A 106 14.02 -11.67 3.08
CA PHE A 106 14.26 -12.41 4.32
C PHE A 106 13.93 -13.90 4.10
N ASN A 107 14.99 -14.70 3.91
CA ASN A 107 15.00 -16.14 4.20
C ASN A 107 15.35 -16.35 5.68
#